data_AF-A0A369T8C2-F1
#
_entry.id   AF-A0A369T8C2-F1
#
_cell.length_a   1.000
_cell.length_b   1.000
_cell.length_c   1.000
_cell.angle_alpha   90.00
_cell.angle_beta   90.00
_cell.angle_gamma   90.00
#
_symmetry.space_group_name_H-M   'P 1'
#
loop_
_entity.id
_entity.type
_entity.pdbx_description
1 polymer ?
#
loop_
_entity_poly.entity_id
_entity_poly.type
_entity_poly.pdbx_seq_one_letter_code
_entity_poly.pdbx_strand_id
1 'polypeptide(L)'
;MATDKSVVEAVAKAIYESDVRRLDELVDAFDLNIDEFEPFFTGLKDESDRAIGVLAFTYIETVCTDLMSQHLSDDIPGGKRRLFDSNGPLSTVSSRFLLARSLNWISSSTFSSLSALRKIRNEFAHSHTATDFQNTRIHDLISSIPSFEQAPLDATGEEWSLCTRHVFHLRSIYICSKMMEELISAPIATRMGLPPGTGVSRPFDELPQRIKDIRLTVASTMLAVLNGSPELQ
;
A
#
# COMPACT_ATOMS: atom_id res chain seq x y z
N MET A 1 -29.64 0.96 42.96
CA MET A 1 -29.24 2.30 42.50
C MET A 1 -29.27 2.28 40.98
N ALA A 2 -29.97 3.23 40.34
CA ALA A 2 -29.86 3.39 38.90
C ALA A 2 -28.42 3.84 38.59
N THR A 3 -27.71 3.11 37.73
CA THR A 3 -26.36 3.51 37.30
C THR A 3 -26.46 4.82 36.54
N ASP A 4 -25.64 5.80 36.92
CA ASP A 4 -25.58 7.09 36.24
C ASP A 4 -25.23 6.89 34.76
N LYS A 5 -26.09 7.38 33.86
CA LYS A 5 -25.94 7.26 32.42
C LYS A 5 -24.60 7.86 31.94
N SER A 6 -24.12 8.92 32.59
CA SER A 6 -22.84 9.54 32.26
C SER A 6 -21.64 8.63 32.55
N VAL A 7 -21.70 7.90 33.67
CA VAL A 7 -20.68 6.92 34.06
C VAL A 7 -20.69 5.74 33.11
N VAL A 8 -21.88 5.24 32.73
CA VAL A 8 -22.00 4.14 31.74
C VAL A 8 -21.38 4.53 30.41
N GLU A 9 -21.65 5.76 29.93
CA GLU A 9 -21.09 6.25 28.68
C GLU A 9 -19.55 6.42 28.75
N ALA A 10 -19.03 6.95 29.86
CA ALA A 10 -17.60 7.08 30.07
C ALA A 10 -16.88 5.72 30.06
N VAL A 11 -17.47 4.71 30.71
CA VAL A 11 -16.93 3.34 30.70
C VAL A 11 -16.96 2.74 29.29
N ALA A 12 -18.05 2.93 28.54
CA ALA A 12 -18.15 2.45 27.16
C ALA A 12 -17.08 3.06 26.23
N LYS A 13 -16.82 4.38 26.38
CA LYS A 13 -15.74 5.07 25.66
C LYS A 13 -14.36 4.53 26.03
N ALA A 14 -14.09 4.34 27.32
CA ALA A 14 -12.82 3.80 27.79
C ALA A 14 -12.55 2.37 27.27
N ILE A 15 -13.59 1.53 27.12
CA ILE A 15 -13.48 0.20 26.51
C ILE A 15 -13.06 0.34 25.04
N TYR A 16 -13.78 1.17 24.26
CA TYR A 16 -13.45 1.39 22.85
C TYR A 16 -12.02 1.92 22.67
N GLU A 17 -11.61 2.90 23.47
CA GLU A 17 -10.24 3.43 23.45
C GLU A 17 -9.20 2.37 23.83
N SER A 18 -9.55 1.43 24.71
CA SER A 18 -8.69 0.30 25.03
C SER A 18 -8.53 -0.66 23.86
N ASP A 19 -9.60 -0.92 23.10
CA ASP A 19 -9.55 -1.74 21.89
C ASP A 19 -8.70 -1.06 20.80
N VAL A 20 -8.82 0.27 20.65
CA VAL A 20 -7.96 1.04 19.72
C VAL A 20 -6.49 0.98 20.11
N ARG A 21 -6.16 1.16 21.40
CA ARG A 21 -4.76 0.99 21.87
C ARG A 21 -4.25 -0.42 21.61
N ARG A 22 -5.08 -1.44 21.80
CA ARG A 22 -4.71 -2.82 21.54
C ARG A 22 -4.48 -3.09 20.04
N LEU A 23 -5.26 -2.44 19.17
CA LEU A 23 -5.02 -2.47 17.73
C LEU A 23 -3.64 -1.89 17.40
N ASP A 24 -3.29 -0.75 18.01
CA ASP A 24 -2.00 -0.08 17.77
C ASP A 24 -0.83 -0.97 18.15
N GLU A 25 -0.87 -1.60 19.32
CA GLU A 25 0.14 -2.57 19.75
C GLU A 25 0.32 -3.74 18.77
N LEU A 26 -0.78 -4.26 18.23
CA LEU A 26 -0.76 -5.37 17.28
C LEU A 26 -0.24 -4.95 15.90
N VAL A 27 -0.57 -3.73 15.46
CA VAL A 27 -0.04 -3.13 14.23
C VAL A 27 1.46 -2.86 14.38
N ASP A 28 1.91 -2.37 15.54
CA ASP A 28 3.31 -2.09 15.80
C ASP A 28 4.17 -3.36 15.87
N ALA A 29 3.59 -4.44 16.38
CA ALA A 29 4.20 -5.77 16.43
C ALA A 29 4.17 -6.53 15.09
N PHE A 30 3.55 -5.97 14.03
CA PHE A 30 3.46 -6.63 12.74
C PHE A 30 4.84 -6.77 12.09
N ASP A 31 5.13 -7.95 11.55
CA ASP A 31 6.40 -8.25 10.90
C ASP A 31 6.44 -7.63 9.49
N LEU A 32 7.27 -6.60 9.34
CA LEU A 32 7.45 -5.87 8.10
C LEU A 32 8.93 -5.52 7.93
N ASN A 33 9.52 -6.00 6.85
CA ASN A 33 10.82 -5.52 6.39
C ASN A 33 10.62 -4.27 5.53
N ILE A 34 10.71 -3.09 6.15
CA ILE A 34 10.60 -1.80 5.47
C ILE A 34 11.96 -1.30 4.93
N ASP A 35 13.07 -1.87 5.41
CA ASP A 35 14.42 -1.39 5.14
C ASP A 35 14.82 -1.54 3.65
N GLU A 36 14.21 -2.49 2.95
CA GLU A 36 14.43 -2.71 1.51
C GLU A 36 13.61 -1.76 0.62
N PHE A 37 12.62 -1.06 1.18
CA PHE A 37 11.68 -0.26 0.40
C PHE A 37 12.36 0.92 -0.31
N GLU A 38 13.09 1.76 0.44
CA GLU A 38 13.77 2.92 -0.12
C GLU A 38 14.88 2.52 -1.12
N PRO A 39 15.81 1.59 -0.78
CA PRO A 39 16.82 1.14 -1.73
C PRO A 39 16.24 0.54 -3.02
N PHE A 40 15.13 -0.21 -2.91
CA PHE A 40 14.47 -0.79 -4.08
C PHE A 40 13.95 0.30 -5.02
N PHE A 41 13.08 1.19 -4.53
CA PHE A 41 12.47 2.21 -5.38
C PHE A 41 13.46 3.26 -5.86
N THR A 42 14.42 3.69 -5.02
CA THR A 42 15.47 4.61 -5.48
C THR A 42 16.37 3.97 -6.52
N GLY A 43 16.66 2.66 -6.42
CA GLY A 43 17.40 1.91 -7.42
C GLY A 43 16.71 1.79 -8.78
N LEU A 44 15.37 1.91 -8.85
CA LEU A 44 14.64 1.88 -10.12
C LEU A 44 14.89 3.13 -10.98
N LYS A 45 15.47 4.20 -10.44
CA LYS A 45 15.66 5.45 -11.18
C LYS A 45 16.54 5.30 -12.43
N ASP A 46 17.48 4.36 -12.41
CA ASP A 46 18.46 4.16 -13.49
C ASP A 46 17.97 3.14 -14.54
N GLU A 47 16.77 2.57 -14.32
CA GLU A 47 16.18 1.55 -15.18
C GLU A 47 15.41 2.13 -16.38
N SER A 48 15.17 1.31 -17.40
CA SER A 48 14.26 1.69 -18.49
C SER A 48 12.82 1.84 -17.99
N ASP A 49 12.01 2.67 -18.64
CA ASP A 49 10.57 2.83 -18.30
C ASP A 49 9.84 1.49 -18.21
N ARG A 50 10.11 0.60 -19.19
CA ARG A 50 9.60 -0.77 -19.21
C ARG A 50 10.04 -1.57 -17.98
N ALA A 51 11.30 -1.48 -17.61
CA ALA A 51 11.84 -2.18 -16.44
C ALA A 51 11.20 -1.67 -15.15
N ILE A 52 11.10 -0.35 -14.93
CA ILE A 52 10.42 0.22 -13.75
C ILE A 52 8.96 -0.27 -13.69
N GLY A 53 8.24 -0.21 -14.81
CA GLY A 53 6.84 -0.65 -14.88
C GLY A 53 6.63 -2.12 -14.49
N VAL A 54 7.59 -2.99 -14.81
CA VAL A 54 7.54 -4.42 -14.46
C VAL A 54 8.04 -4.67 -13.03
N LEU A 55 9.18 -4.10 -12.65
CA LEU A 55 9.83 -4.32 -11.36
C LEU A 55 9.02 -3.74 -10.21
N ALA A 56 8.52 -2.51 -10.32
CA ALA A 56 7.69 -1.89 -9.28
C ALA A 56 6.43 -2.73 -8.99
N PHE A 57 5.77 -3.25 -10.02
CA PHE A 57 4.61 -4.12 -9.82
C PHE A 57 4.98 -5.48 -9.21
N THR A 58 6.13 -6.04 -9.59
CA THR A 58 6.63 -7.31 -9.03
C THR A 58 6.91 -7.19 -7.53
N TYR A 59 7.49 -6.05 -7.11
CA TYR A 59 7.68 -5.74 -5.69
C TYR A 59 6.35 -5.63 -4.94
N ILE A 60 5.39 -4.87 -5.49
CA ILE A 60 4.04 -4.75 -4.92
C ILE A 60 3.36 -6.12 -4.80
N GLU A 61 3.48 -6.97 -5.81
CA GLU A 61 2.92 -8.33 -5.80
C GLU A 61 3.54 -9.20 -4.69
N THR A 62 4.85 -9.09 -4.48
CA THR A 62 5.59 -9.81 -3.44
C THR A 62 5.14 -9.36 -2.06
N VAL A 63 5.19 -8.05 -1.79
CA VAL A 63 4.75 -7.46 -0.52
C VAL A 63 3.29 -7.79 -0.22
N CYS A 64 2.40 -7.71 -1.22
CA CYS A 64 0.99 -8.10 -1.04
C CYS A 64 0.87 -9.56 -0.59
N THR A 65 1.61 -10.46 -1.23
CA THR A 65 1.59 -11.89 -0.93
C THR A 65 2.08 -12.15 0.49
N ASP A 66 3.18 -11.53 0.87
CA ASP A 66 3.80 -11.69 2.19
C ASP A 66 2.86 -11.19 3.28
N LEU A 67 2.40 -9.94 3.20
CA LEU A 67 1.48 -9.36 4.19
C LEU A 67 0.16 -10.13 4.28
N MET A 68 -0.41 -10.52 3.15
CA MET A 68 -1.66 -11.29 3.16
C MET A 68 -1.46 -12.65 3.82
N SER A 69 -0.31 -13.32 3.60
CA SER A 69 -0.02 -14.64 4.15
C SER A 69 0.10 -14.66 5.68
N GLN A 70 0.51 -13.54 6.29
CA GLN A 70 0.62 -13.39 7.74
C GLN A 70 -0.75 -13.38 8.45
N HIS A 71 -1.83 -13.06 7.73
CA HIS A 71 -3.19 -13.08 8.27
C HIS A 71 -3.92 -14.42 8.09
N LEU A 72 -3.33 -15.34 7.34
CA LEU A 72 -3.92 -16.65 7.09
C LEU A 72 -3.50 -17.63 8.19
N SER A 73 -4.44 -18.49 8.60
CA SER A 73 -4.16 -19.55 9.58
C SER A 73 -3.03 -20.45 9.08
N ASP A 74 -2.11 -20.82 9.97
CA ASP A 74 -1.15 -21.89 9.73
C ASP A 74 -1.81 -23.28 9.82
N ASP A 75 -2.92 -23.38 10.55
CA ASP A 75 -3.70 -24.61 10.73
C ASP A 75 -4.76 -24.77 9.63
N ILE A 76 -4.30 -25.04 8.41
CA ILE A 76 -5.16 -25.39 7.28
C ILE A 76 -4.72 -26.71 6.64
N PRO A 77 -5.66 -27.60 6.28
CA PRO A 77 -5.34 -28.89 5.66
C PRO A 77 -4.45 -28.75 4.42
N GLY A 78 -3.25 -29.32 4.47
CA GLY A 78 -2.25 -29.23 3.40
C GLY A 78 -1.36 -27.99 3.43
N GLY A 79 -1.52 -27.11 4.41
CA GLY A 79 -0.65 -25.96 4.66
C GLY A 79 -0.97 -24.72 3.82
N LYS A 80 -0.69 -23.53 4.38
CA LYS A 80 -1.00 -22.24 3.76
C LYS A 80 -0.33 -22.01 2.41
N ARG A 81 0.83 -22.63 2.18
CA ARG A 81 1.57 -22.53 0.91
C ARG A 81 0.74 -22.99 -0.29
N ARG A 82 -0.12 -24.01 -0.13
CA ARG A 82 -0.99 -24.52 -1.20
C ARG A 82 -1.98 -23.50 -1.73
N LEU A 83 -2.29 -22.45 -0.95
CA LEU A 83 -3.14 -21.36 -1.43
C LEU A 83 -2.48 -20.57 -2.56
N PHE A 84 -1.15 -20.45 -2.52
CA PHE A 84 -0.34 -19.62 -3.42
C PHE A 84 0.36 -20.41 -4.53
N ASP A 85 0.37 -21.75 -4.46
CA ASP A 85 0.88 -22.61 -5.52
C ASP A 85 0.19 -22.34 -6.86
N SER A 86 0.78 -22.76 -7.98
CA SER A 86 0.29 -22.45 -9.34
C SER A 86 -1.19 -22.79 -9.59
N ASN A 87 -1.71 -23.84 -8.92
CA ASN A 87 -3.11 -24.28 -9.01
C ASN A 87 -3.95 -23.89 -7.79
N GLY A 88 -3.38 -23.12 -6.86
CA GLY A 88 -4.05 -22.63 -5.66
C GLY A 88 -5.02 -21.49 -5.95
N PRO A 89 -6.01 -21.26 -5.07
CA PRO A 89 -7.00 -20.19 -5.23
C PRO A 89 -6.39 -18.78 -5.24
N LEU A 90 -5.21 -18.60 -4.65
CA LEU A 90 -4.47 -17.33 -4.53
C LEU A 90 -3.21 -17.33 -5.40
N SER A 91 -3.17 -18.17 -6.44
CA SER A 91 -2.02 -18.28 -7.37
C SER A 91 -1.75 -16.99 -8.13
N THR A 92 -2.80 -16.25 -8.51
CA THR A 92 -2.67 -15.00 -9.27
C THR A 92 -2.81 -13.77 -8.37
N VAL A 93 -2.02 -12.73 -8.65
CA VAL A 93 -2.14 -11.43 -7.97
C VAL A 93 -3.54 -10.83 -8.10
N SER A 94 -4.23 -11.05 -9.23
CA SER A 94 -5.62 -10.61 -9.42
C SER A 94 -6.56 -11.26 -8.41
N SER A 95 -6.41 -12.57 -8.16
CA SER A 95 -7.18 -13.29 -7.14
C SER A 95 -6.89 -12.76 -5.74
N ARG A 96 -5.61 -12.45 -5.45
CA ARG A 96 -5.18 -11.89 -4.16
C ARG A 96 -5.80 -10.52 -3.90
N PHE A 97 -5.71 -9.60 -4.87
CA PHE A 97 -6.33 -8.27 -4.77
C PHE A 97 -7.85 -8.36 -4.65
N LEU A 98 -8.48 -9.24 -5.42
CA LEU A 98 -9.93 -9.45 -5.34
C LEU A 98 -10.34 -9.94 -3.96
N LEU A 99 -9.65 -10.94 -3.40
CA LEU A 99 -9.95 -11.44 -2.07
C LEU A 99 -9.75 -10.37 -1.00
N ALA A 100 -8.61 -9.67 -1.01
CA ALA A 100 -8.34 -8.57 -0.08
C ALA A 100 -9.44 -7.50 -0.15
N ARG A 101 -9.90 -7.16 -1.36
CA ARG A 101 -11.02 -6.22 -1.54
C ARG A 101 -12.34 -6.77 -1.01
N SER A 102 -12.65 -8.05 -1.27
CA SER A 102 -13.88 -8.71 -0.79
C SER A 102 -13.95 -8.82 0.73
N LEU A 103 -12.80 -8.92 1.39
CA LEU A 103 -12.70 -8.95 2.85
C LEU A 103 -12.64 -7.54 3.48
N ASN A 104 -12.71 -6.48 2.67
CA ASN A 104 -12.50 -5.07 3.08
C ASN A 104 -11.13 -4.84 3.75
N TRP A 105 -10.11 -5.63 3.38
CA TRP A 105 -8.74 -5.43 3.83
C TRP A 105 -8.03 -4.32 3.08
N ILE A 106 -8.46 -4.03 1.85
CA ILE A 106 -8.03 -2.87 1.07
C ILE A 106 -9.24 -2.09 0.59
N SER A 107 -9.10 -0.77 0.48
CA SER A 107 -10.17 0.10 0.02
C SER A 107 -10.46 -0.09 -1.48
N SER A 108 -11.62 0.42 -1.92
CA SER A 108 -11.94 0.44 -3.35
C SER A 108 -10.96 1.27 -4.18
N SER A 109 -10.39 2.32 -3.58
CA SER A 109 -9.38 3.17 -4.24
C SER A 109 -8.07 2.41 -4.43
N THR A 110 -7.58 1.74 -3.38
CA THR A 110 -6.37 0.91 -3.45
C THR A 110 -6.53 -0.21 -4.46
N PHE A 111 -7.65 -0.95 -4.45
CA PHE A 111 -7.91 -2.02 -5.41
C PHE A 111 -7.90 -1.53 -6.88
N SER A 112 -8.55 -0.41 -7.17
CA SER A 112 -8.57 0.17 -8.51
C SER A 112 -7.17 0.60 -8.97
N SER A 113 -6.39 1.19 -8.06
CA SER A 113 -5.02 1.66 -8.35
C SER A 113 -4.06 0.49 -8.58
N LEU A 114 -4.11 -0.55 -7.75
CA LEU A 114 -3.37 -1.80 -7.94
C LEU A 114 -3.74 -2.49 -9.27
N SER A 115 -5.03 -2.47 -9.62
CA SER A 115 -5.51 -2.99 -10.90
C SER A 115 -5.00 -2.20 -12.10
N ALA A 116 -4.83 -0.89 -11.98
CA ALA A 116 -4.21 -0.05 -13.01
C ALA A 116 -2.71 -0.38 -13.17
N LEU A 117 -1.95 -0.48 -12.07
CA LEU A 117 -0.55 -0.89 -12.11
C LEU A 117 -0.35 -2.27 -12.74
N ARG A 118 -1.22 -3.24 -12.43
CA ARG A 118 -1.21 -4.56 -13.07
C ARG A 118 -1.41 -4.47 -14.59
N LYS A 119 -2.33 -3.62 -15.05
CA LYS A 119 -2.56 -3.40 -16.48
C LYS A 119 -1.34 -2.77 -17.14
N ILE A 120 -0.72 -1.76 -16.51
CA ILE A 120 0.51 -1.13 -17.00
C ILE A 120 1.63 -2.17 -17.15
N ARG A 121 1.86 -3.00 -16.13
CA ARG A 121 2.83 -4.10 -16.19
C ARG A 121 2.53 -5.07 -17.34
N ASN A 122 1.26 -5.40 -17.57
CA ASN A 122 0.88 -6.31 -18.65
C ASN A 122 1.10 -5.70 -20.04
N GLU A 123 0.84 -4.41 -20.22
CA GLU A 123 1.16 -3.70 -21.46
C GLU A 123 2.68 -3.76 -21.72
N PHE A 124 3.51 -3.45 -20.73
CA PHE A 124 4.96 -3.58 -20.85
C PHE A 124 5.45 -5.02 -21.08
N ALA A 125 4.78 -6.02 -20.53
CA ALA A 125 5.19 -7.42 -20.65
C ALA A 125 4.81 -8.04 -22.00
N HIS A 126 3.65 -7.68 -22.55
CA HIS A 126 3.04 -8.39 -23.69
C HIS A 126 2.91 -7.56 -24.96
N SER A 127 3.03 -6.23 -24.89
CA SER A 127 3.04 -5.38 -26.09
C SER A 127 4.44 -5.27 -26.67
N HIS A 128 4.54 -5.40 -28.00
CA HIS A 128 5.80 -5.20 -28.72
C HIS A 128 6.11 -3.71 -28.95
N THR A 129 5.12 -2.83 -28.78
CA THR A 129 5.23 -1.39 -29.05
C THR A 129 5.24 -0.53 -27.78
N ALA A 130 5.00 -1.12 -26.61
CA ALA A 130 5.05 -0.41 -25.34
C ALA A 130 6.47 -0.42 -24.77
N THR A 131 7.25 0.60 -25.10
CA THR A 131 8.64 0.76 -24.66
C THR A 131 8.82 1.77 -23.53
N ASP A 132 7.91 2.73 -23.42
CA ASP A 132 8.01 3.89 -22.53
C ASP A 132 6.65 4.34 -21.98
N PHE A 133 6.69 5.30 -21.05
CA PHE A 133 5.49 5.89 -20.44
C PHE A 133 4.74 6.88 -21.35
N GLN A 134 5.25 7.20 -22.54
CA GLN A 134 4.56 8.05 -23.52
C GLN A 134 3.60 7.25 -24.41
N ASN A 135 3.66 5.92 -24.35
CA ASN A 135 2.65 5.07 -24.97
C ASN A 135 1.24 5.47 -24.49
N THR A 136 0.34 5.79 -25.41
CA THR A 136 -1.01 6.31 -25.12
C THR A 136 -1.76 5.45 -24.10
N ARG A 137 -1.72 4.13 -24.25
CA ARG A 137 -2.44 3.23 -23.35
C ARG A 137 -1.87 3.26 -21.93
N ILE A 138 -0.55 3.30 -21.80
CA ILE A 138 0.13 3.36 -20.51
C ILE A 138 -0.10 4.72 -19.85
N HIS A 139 0.03 5.80 -20.61
CA HIS A 139 -0.24 7.15 -20.15
C HIS A 139 -1.69 7.29 -19.61
N ASP A 140 -2.67 6.77 -20.32
CA ASP A 140 -4.08 6.80 -19.90
C ASP A 140 -4.30 5.99 -18.61
N LEU A 141 -3.64 4.84 -18.48
CA LEU A 141 -3.70 4.03 -17.26
C LEU A 141 -3.08 4.77 -16.07
N ILE A 142 -1.93 5.43 -16.26
CA ILE A 142 -1.31 6.26 -15.21
C ILE A 142 -2.26 7.37 -14.81
N SER A 143 -2.83 8.08 -15.79
CA SER A 143 -3.77 9.19 -15.56
C SER A 143 -5.06 8.76 -14.85
N SER A 144 -5.47 7.49 -14.99
CA SER A 144 -6.65 6.94 -14.29
C SER A 144 -6.44 6.70 -12.80
N ILE A 145 -5.19 6.67 -12.34
CA ILE A 145 -4.84 6.56 -10.92
C ILE A 145 -5.11 7.92 -10.25
N PRO A 146 -5.72 7.96 -9.05
CA PRO A 146 -5.89 9.20 -8.32
C PRO A 146 -4.56 9.92 -8.09
N SER A 147 -4.53 11.22 -8.40
CA SER A 147 -3.39 12.07 -8.08
C SER A 147 -3.24 12.17 -6.57
N PHE A 148 -2.00 12.02 -6.09
CA PHE A 148 -1.67 12.14 -4.66
C PHE A 148 -0.39 12.95 -4.46
N GLU A 149 0.47 13.00 -5.49
CA GLU A 149 1.79 13.62 -5.48
C GLU A 149 1.76 15.11 -5.15
N GLN A 150 0.65 15.82 -5.42
CA GLN A 150 0.55 17.25 -5.19
C GLN A 150 0.77 17.64 -3.71
N ALA A 151 0.05 17.01 -2.78
CA ALA A 151 0.09 17.43 -1.37
C ALA A 151 1.46 17.19 -0.70
N PRO A 152 2.15 16.04 -0.90
CA PRO A 152 3.52 15.87 -0.43
C PRO A 152 4.51 16.86 -1.04
N LEU A 153 4.36 17.22 -2.32
CA LEU A 153 5.25 18.15 -3.00
C LEU A 153 5.02 19.58 -2.55
N ASP A 154 3.78 20.02 -2.36
CA ASP A 154 3.46 21.34 -1.80
C ASP A 154 4.10 21.54 -0.42
N ALA A 155 4.21 20.47 0.39
CA ALA A 155 4.84 20.50 1.71
C ALA A 155 6.36 20.75 1.66
N THR A 156 7.01 20.56 0.51
CA THR A 156 8.44 20.87 0.32
C THR A 156 8.71 22.36 0.19
N GLY A 157 7.70 23.14 -0.23
CA GLY A 157 7.86 24.56 -0.57
C GLY A 157 8.60 24.81 -1.89
N GLU A 158 8.87 23.76 -2.68
CA GLU A 158 9.56 23.83 -3.96
C GLU A 158 8.57 23.62 -5.14
N GLU A 159 8.88 24.21 -6.30
CA GLU A 159 8.12 23.95 -7.52
C GLU A 159 8.71 22.74 -8.27
N TRP A 160 7.86 21.74 -8.54
CA TRP A 160 8.26 20.49 -9.20
C TRP A 160 7.64 20.37 -10.59
N SER A 161 8.47 20.12 -11.62
CA SER A 161 8.03 19.83 -12.99
C SER A 161 8.09 18.33 -13.29
N LEU A 162 7.01 17.61 -13.01
CA LEU A 162 7.00 16.15 -13.15
C LEU A 162 6.72 15.70 -14.59
N CYS A 163 7.54 14.78 -15.10
CA CYS A 163 7.22 14.02 -16.32
C CYS A 163 6.40 12.76 -15.97
N THR A 164 5.84 12.09 -16.99
CA THR A 164 5.02 10.88 -16.80
C THR A 164 5.74 9.77 -16.02
N ARG A 165 7.06 9.64 -16.19
CA ARG A 165 7.90 8.69 -15.44
C ARG A 165 7.93 9.03 -13.95
N HIS A 166 8.14 10.29 -13.59
CA HIS A 166 8.08 10.74 -12.19
C HIS A 166 6.72 10.44 -11.58
N VAL A 167 5.64 10.78 -12.29
CA VAL A 167 4.26 10.52 -11.83
C VAL A 167 4.02 9.04 -11.60
N PHE A 168 4.42 8.16 -12.53
CA PHE A 168 4.30 6.71 -12.35
C PHE A 168 5.08 6.22 -11.14
N HIS A 169 6.32 6.69 -10.96
CA HIS A 169 7.20 6.24 -9.90
C HIS A 169 6.63 6.62 -8.53
N LEU A 170 6.28 7.90 -8.34
CA LEU A 170 5.64 8.39 -7.13
C LEU A 170 4.34 7.62 -6.84
N ARG A 171 3.47 7.43 -7.84
CA ARG A 171 2.21 6.69 -7.67
C ARG A 171 2.44 5.24 -7.27
N SER A 172 3.44 4.58 -7.84
CA SER A 172 3.78 3.21 -7.48
C SER A 172 4.24 3.09 -6.02
N ILE A 173 5.09 4.02 -5.56
CA ILE A 173 5.55 4.12 -4.17
C ILE A 173 4.35 4.28 -3.23
N TYR A 174 3.47 5.24 -3.51
CA TYR A 174 2.31 5.53 -2.66
C TYR A 174 1.24 4.44 -2.66
N ILE A 175 0.96 3.83 -3.81
CA ILE A 175 0.01 2.72 -3.88
C ILE A 175 0.54 1.51 -3.10
N CYS A 176 1.84 1.23 -3.22
CA CYS A 176 2.49 0.19 -2.44
C CYS A 176 2.31 0.47 -0.94
N SER A 177 2.61 1.69 -0.50
CA SER A 177 2.48 2.04 0.91
C SER A 177 1.05 2.01 1.42
N LYS A 178 0.07 2.49 0.64
CA LYS A 178 -1.34 2.40 1.03
C LYS A 178 -1.81 0.96 1.16
N MET A 179 -1.40 0.09 0.25
CA MET A 179 -1.66 -1.33 0.37
C MET A 179 -1.02 -1.92 1.64
N MET A 180 0.23 -1.55 1.96
CA MET A 180 0.90 -2.00 3.19
C MET A 180 0.15 -1.53 4.45
N GLU A 181 -0.15 -0.22 4.55
CA GLU A 181 -0.90 0.36 5.67
C GLU A 181 -2.24 -0.35 5.88
N GLU A 182 -3.00 -0.58 4.80
CA GLU A 182 -4.30 -1.24 4.85
C GLU A 182 -4.17 -2.73 5.22
N LEU A 183 -3.26 -3.48 4.60
CA LEU A 183 -3.08 -4.91 4.87
C LEU A 183 -2.51 -5.19 6.27
N ILE A 184 -1.74 -4.28 6.85
CA ILE A 184 -1.24 -4.43 8.22
C ILE A 184 -2.38 -4.19 9.23
N SER A 185 -3.17 -3.13 9.02
CA SER A 185 -4.18 -2.67 10.00
C SER A 185 -5.54 -3.33 9.84
N ALA A 186 -6.12 -3.30 8.64
CA ALA A 186 -7.53 -3.61 8.42
C ALA A 186 -7.94 -5.02 8.87
N PRO A 187 -7.15 -6.09 8.59
CA PRO A 187 -7.51 -7.43 9.04
C PRO A 187 -7.53 -7.56 10.57
N ILE A 188 -6.61 -6.88 11.26
CA ILE A 188 -6.54 -6.87 12.73
C ILE A 188 -7.76 -6.13 13.28
N ALA A 189 -8.03 -4.93 12.77
CA ALA A 189 -9.18 -4.12 13.18
C ALA A 189 -10.50 -4.89 12.99
N THR A 190 -10.70 -5.52 11.83
CA THR A 190 -11.90 -6.33 11.57
C THR A 190 -12.05 -7.51 12.54
N ARG A 191 -10.97 -8.23 12.87
CA ARG A 191 -11.02 -9.32 13.85
C ARG A 191 -11.37 -8.84 15.26
N MET A 192 -11.02 -7.60 15.59
CA MET A 192 -11.34 -6.96 16.87
C MET A 192 -12.75 -6.33 16.89
N GLY A 193 -13.49 -6.38 15.77
CA GLY A 193 -14.80 -5.72 15.66
C GLY A 193 -14.71 -4.20 15.48
N LEU A 194 -13.53 -3.68 15.16
CA LEU A 194 -13.30 -2.27 14.85
C LEU A 194 -13.51 -1.99 13.34
N PRO A 195 -13.85 -0.76 12.96
CA PRO A 195 -13.84 -0.34 11.57
C PRO A 195 -12.47 -0.63 10.90
N PRO A 196 -12.42 -1.12 9.64
CA PRO A 196 -11.16 -1.48 8.97
C PRO A 196 -10.14 -0.34 8.90
N GLY A 197 -10.61 0.90 8.82
CA GLY A 197 -9.76 2.10 8.74
C GLY A 197 -9.23 2.60 10.09
N THR A 198 -9.61 2.02 11.23
CA THR A 198 -9.27 2.55 12.56
C THR A 198 -7.77 2.74 12.75
N GLY A 199 -6.93 1.83 12.24
CA GLY A 199 -5.49 1.93 12.43
C GLY A 199 -4.82 3.02 11.59
N VAL A 200 -5.46 3.49 10.51
CA VAL A 200 -4.82 4.32 9.46
C VAL A 200 -5.52 5.68 9.19
N SER A 201 -6.78 5.82 9.59
CA SER A 201 -7.64 6.98 9.34
C SER A 201 -7.72 7.92 10.55
N ARG A 202 -6.58 8.51 10.92
CA ARG A 202 -6.43 9.43 12.05
C ARG A 202 -5.28 10.43 11.80
N PRO A 203 -5.17 11.51 12.61
CA PRO A 203 -4.04 12.45 12.52
C PRO A 203 -2.69 11.73 12.60
N PHE A 204 -1.67 12.28 11.94
CA PHE A 204 -0.35 11.63 11.85
C PHE A 204 0.23 11.28 13.22
N ASP A 205 0.14 12.19 14.18
CA ASP A 205 0.70 12.01 15.52
C ASP A 205 0.01 10.92 16.34
N GLU A 206 -1.22 10.54 15.97
CA GLU A 206 -2.01 9.52 16.64
C GLU A 206 -1.87 8.13 15.99
N LEU A 207 -1.16 8.01 14.86
CA LEU A 207 -0.95 6.74 14.17
C LEU A 207 -0.08 5.78 15.00
N PRO A 208 -0.22 4.45 14.79
CA PRO A 208 0.71 3.47 15.32
C PRO A 208 2.10 3.75 14.77
N GLN A 209 3.13 3.44 15.54
CA GLN A 209 4.51 3.71 15.14
C GLN A 209 4.87 3.04 13.80
N ARG A 210 4.43 1.80 13.58
CA ARG A 210 4.67 1.08 12.32
C ARG A 210 4.11 1.80 11.10
N ILE A 211 2.94 2.42 11.22
CA ILE A 211 2.33 3.19 10.12
C ILE A 211 3.08 4.50 9.91
N LYS A 212 3.56 5.16 10.98
CA LYS A 212 4.42 6.33 10.87
C LYS A 212 5.73 6.00 10.16
N ASP A 213 6.37 4.89 10.51
CA ASP A 213 7.62 4.44 9.89
C ASP A 213 7.46 4.22 8.38
N ILE A 214 6.36 3.58 7.95
CA ILE A 214 6.02 3.42 6.53
C ILE A 214 5.89 4.79 5.85
N ARG A 215 5.12 5.71 6.44
CA ARG A 215 4.88 7.04 5.84
C ARG A 215 6.14 7.90 5.76
N LEU A 216 7.00 7.83 6.78
CA LEU A 216 8.30 8.52 6.79
C LEU A 216 9.24 7.93 5.72
N THR A 217 9.31 6.60 5.62
CA THR A 217 10.10 5.92 4.58
C THR A 217 9.61 6.29 3.18
N VAL A 218 8.30 6.33 2.98
CA VAL A 218 7.69 6.76 1.70
C VAL A 218 8.05 8.19 1.36
N ALA A 219 7.94 9.12 2.32
CA ALA A 219 8.31 10.52 2.10
C ALA A 219 9.80 10.65 1.72
N SER A 220 10.69 9.98 2.47
CA SER A 220 12.13 9.91 2.17
C SER A 220 12.39 9.37 0.76
N THR A 221 11.77 8.23 0.42
CA THR A 221 11.90 7.57 -0.88
C THR A 221 11.43 8.47 -2.03
N MET A 222 10.28 9.15 -1.87
CA MET A 222 9.76 10.06 -2.88
C MET A 222 10.72 11.22 -3.16
N LEU A 223 11.26 11.84 -2.11
CA LEU A 223 12.23 12.92 -2.25
C LEU A 223 13.54 12.43 -2.86
N ALA A 224 14.02 11.25 -2.46
CA ALA A 224 15.23 10.65 -3.02
C ALA A 224 15.09 10.32 -4.51
N VAL A 225 13.92 9.83 -4.93
CA VAL A 225 13.62 9.57 -6.34
C VAL A 225 13.64 10.86 -7.15
N LEU A 226 13.09 11.96 -6.64
CA LEU A 226 13.03 13.23 -7.36
C LEU A 226 14.37 13.96 -7.40
N ASN A 227 15.07 14.06 -6.26
CA ASN A 227 16.38 14.72 -6.17
C ASN A 227 17.46 14.00 -7.00
N GLY A 228 17.29 12.70 -7.22
CA GLY A 228 18.18 11.87 -8.02
C GLY A 228 17.91 11.91 -9.53
N SER A 229 16.85 12.59 -9.99
CA SER A 229 16.47 12.66 -11.41
C SER A 229 17.26 13.75 -12.14
N PRO A 230 18.04 13.41 -13.19
CA PRO A 230 18.76 14.39 -14.00
C PRO A 230 17.83 15.42 -14.67
N GLU A 231 16.57 15.07 -14.92
CA GLU A 231 15.58 15.93 -15.58
C GLU A 231 14.99 17.01 -14.65
N LEU A 232 15.30 16.97 -13.36
CA LEU A 232 14.83 17.92 -12.33
C LEU A 232 15.95 18.80 -11.76
N GLN A 233 17.21 18.63 -12.22
CA GLN A 233 18.37 19.45 -11.86
C GLN A 233 18.72 20.45 -12.95
#